data_AF-A0A5B9WAD9-F1
#
_entry.id   AF-A0A5B9WAD9-F1
#
_cell.length_a   1.000
_cell.length_b   1.000
_cell.length_c   1.000
_cell.angle_alpha   90.00
_cell.angle_beta   90.00
_cell.angle_gamma   90.00
#
_symmetry.space_group_name_H-M   'P 1'
#
loop_
_entity.id
_entity.type
_entity.pdbx_description
1 polymer ?
#
loop_
_entity_poly.entity_id
_entity_poly.type
_entity_poly.pdbx_seq_one_letter_code
_entity_poly.pdbx_strand_id
1 'polypeptide(L)'
;MRIASRVVSKVVPTFLVGLAAVIAWSPGTRGDDPPKKGVEGTWKLVVLAYGTDEFAVVKLEEKDGKLTGTVPSVQKQVLGNDAEIAVDPAKPDSDAVAFTLKGQGGSSRFEGRLAKDGPAAGKVLGTFAFRGEPYPALLERTTSDKVGAMSQSDMVKEYVAAAQGRDPKTKVAKLKESIRKHAGSPTLHLFYGALLEAAEDAGLAAEDVKQVVADWSREAEPYGAAWVNSVRQKALKAIGAHKPYASLAVELAQKVDKEMGETATLEERAAVVGLLARAATLAGKADIAKEAADRSAKLEAQLDEEYHKKVPPFKTQPFQGRKDGKADRVVLMELFTGAQCPPCVAADVAFDGLLTTYKPTEFIGLQYHLHIPGPDPLTNEDSIARQQYYGTEVRGTPSTFFNGHSQAGGGGPMGYSEGKYNEFKEIVENQLEGARGASIKLSADRIGDVVNIAAEATLSKKSGAPAEKKDQDGDAAKSKPRLRLALTEEAIRYVGGNKLRYHHHVVRDFPGGVEGKDVSSGSGEVKVKLNLADLKREIEEYLSKSAKTRPFPNPLPEVEFKDLSVVAFVQDDADKKILGAVSVPVKLANP
;
A
#
# COMPACT_ATOMS: atom_id res chain seq x y z
N MET A 1 38.86 -53.40 -2.43
CA MET A 1 39.03 -53.94 -1.05
C MET A 1 37.67 -53.89 -0.37
N ARG A 2 36.80 -54.90 -0.40
CA ARG A 2 36.82 -56.23 0.24
C ARG A 2 37.11 -56.21 1.76
N ILE A 3 36.04 -56.53 2.52
CA ILE A 3 35.98 -57.30 3.80
C ILE A 3 36.32 -56.46 5.06
N ALA A 4 35.61 -56.49 6.20
CA ALA A 4 34.84 -57.55 6.85
C ALA A 4 33.77 -57.03 7.82
N SER A 5 32.76 -57.88 8.03
CA SER A 5 31.84 -57.91 9.16
C SER A 5 32.53 -58.40 10.45
N ARG A 6 31.95 -58.10 11.62
CA ARG A 6 31.94 -59.05 12.74
C ARG A 6 30.71 -58.93 13.65
N VAL A 7 30.25 -60.12 13.99
CA VAL A 7 29.04 -60.56 14.68
C VAL A 7 29.19 -60.46 16.21
N VAL A 8 28.10 -60.00 16.85
CA VAL A 8 27.42 -60.46 18.10
C VAL A 8 28.23 -61.08 19.24
N SER A 9 27.99 -60.59 20.46
CA SER A 9 27.78 -61.47 21.62
C SER A 9 26.71 -60.92 22.57
N LYS A 10 25.78 -61.80 22.93
CA LYS A 10 24.66 -61.60 23.87
C LYS A 10 25.14 -61.91 25.29
N VAL A 11 24.68 -61.14 26.27
CA VAL A 11 24.51 -61.63 27.65
C VAL A 11 23.14 -61.16 28.13
N VAL A 12 22.29 -62.14 28.43
CA VAL A 12 21.01 -62.02 29.12
C VAL A 12 21.28 -62.22 30.62
N PRO A 13 20.58 -61.49 31.49
CA PRO A 13 19.92 -62.21 32.57
C PRO A 13 18.45 -61.83 32.69
N THR A 14 17.64 -62.89 32.69
CA THR A 14 16.25 -62.97 33.06
C THR A 14 16.08 -62.58 34.53
N PHE A 15 15.21 -61.60 34.84
CA PHE A 15 14.56 -61.55 36.14
C PHE A 15 13.08 -61.15 36.00
N LEU A 16 12.29 -62.00 36.63
CA LEU A 16 10.86 -62.07 36.87
C LEU A 16 9.98 -60.82 36.72
N VAL A 17 8.82 -61.12 36.13
CA VAL A 17 7.53 -60.44 36.13
C VAL A 17 7.13 -59.97 37.54
N GLY A 18 6.88 -58.66 37.65
CA GLY A 18 6.09 -58.03 38.72
C GLY A 18 5.10 -57.07 38.07
N LEU A 19 3.88 -57.55 37.83
CA LEU A 19 2.77 -56.79 37.28
C LEU A 19 2.26 -55.82 38.37
N ALA A 20 2.66 -54.56 38.30
CA ALA A 20 2.01 -53.48 39.04
C ALA A 20 1.43 -52.49 38.03
N ALA A 21 0.11 -52.53 37.87
CA ALA A 21 -0.65 -51.56 37.10
C ALA A 21 -0.54 -50.18 37.77
N VAL A 22 0.39 -49.36 37.32
CA VAL A 22 0.37 -47.92 37.59
C VAL A 22 -0.53 -47.29 36.54
N ILE A 23 -1.79 -47.09 36.92
CA ILE A 23 -2.67 -46.13 36.24
C ILE A 23 -2.00 -44.77 36.43
N ALA A 24 -1.28 -44.31 35.40
CA ALA A 24 -0.81 -42.94 35.34
C ALA A 24 -2.06 -42.04 35.20
N TRP A 25 -2.58 -41.57 36.33
CA TRP A 25 -3.38 -40.37 36.34
C TRP A 25 -2.48 -39.23 35.86
N SER A 26 -2.61 -38.85 34.59
CA SER A 26 -2.30 -37.50 34.18
C SER A 26 -3.03 -36.57 35.16
N PRO A 27 -2.35 -35.64 35.84
CA PRO A 27 -3.04 -34.64 36.61
C PRO A 27 -3.90 -33.86 35.61
N GLY A 28 -5.21 -34.10 35.64
CA GLY A 28 -6.16 -33.19 35.06
C GLY A 28 -5.86 -31.82 35.65
N THR A 29 -5.59 -30.85 34.79
CA THR A 29 -5.64 -29.44 35.14
C THR A 29 -7.00 -29.19 35.77
N ARG A 30 -7.07 -29.24 37.10
CA ARG A 30 -8.23 -28.76 37.85
C ARG A 30 -8.40 -27.31 37.46
N GLY A 31 -9.55 -27.01 36.86
CA GLY A 31 -9.95 -25.64 36.56
C GLY A 31 -9.81 -24.78 37.81
N ASP A 32 -9.20 -23.63 37.61
CA ASP A 32 -9.15 -22.50 38.53
C ASP A 32 -10.57 -22.17 39.04
N ASP A 33 -10.66 -21.63 40.27
CA ASP A 33 -11.93 -21.30 40.94
C ASP A 33 -12.96 -20.70 39.96
N PRO A 34 -14.20 -21.21 39.93
CA PRO A 34 -15.25 -20.65 39.07
C PRO A 34 -15.50 -19.18 39.45
N PRO A 35 -15.89 -18.32 38.48
CA PRO A 35 -16.12 -16.91 38.75
C PRO A 35 -17.04 -16.71 39.94
N LYS A 36 -16.69 -15.77 40.84
CA LYS A 36 -17.63 -15.30 41.86
C LYS A 36 -18.84 -14.61 41.21
N LYS A 37 -18.68 -14.00 40.01
CA LYS A 37 -19.71 -13.49 39.08
C LYS A 37 -19.09 -12.99 37.74
N GLY A 38 -19.78 -13.19 36.61
CA GLY A 38 -19.51 -12.50 35.33
C GLY A 38 -18.06 -12.59 34.79
N VAL A 39 -17.56 -11.45 34.29
CA VAL A 39 -16.24 -11.28 33.65
C VAL A 39 -15.12 -10.84 34.61
N GLU A 40 -15.37 -10.84 35.93
CA GLU A 40 -14.36 -10.47 36.93
C GLU A 40 -13.18 -11.46 36.92
N GLY A 41 -11.96 -10.94 37.05
CA GLY A 41 -10.74 -11.72 37.19
C GLY A 41 -9.55 -11.17 36.41
N THR A 42 -8.47 -11.96 36.41
CA THR A 42 -7.26 -11.69 35.62
C THR A 42 -7.29 -12.51 34.34
N TRP A 43 -7.03 -11.84 33.22
CA TRP A 43 -7.23 -12.36 31.87
C TRP A 43 -6.01 -12.09 31.00
N LYS A 44 -5.67 -13.05 30.15
CA LYS A 44 -4.78 -12.86 29.00
C LYS A 44 -5.62 -12.44 27.81
N LEU A 45 -5.32 -11.28 27.24
CA LEU A 45 -5.82 -10.88 25.94
C LEU A 45 -4.98 -11.56 24.85
N VAL A 46 -5.57 -12.55 24.19
CA VAL A 46 -4.97 -13.26 23.06
C VAL A 46 -5.58 -12.71 21.77
N VAL A 47 -4.74 -12.15 20.90
CA VAL A 47 -5.18 -11.59 19.62
C VAL A 47 -4.79 -12.53 18.50
N LEU A 48 -5.79 -13.01 17.77
CA LEU A 48 -5.65 -14.18 16.89
C LEU A 48 -5.28 -13.80 15.45
N ALA A 49 -4.57 -12.68 15.30
CA ALA A 49 -4.15 -12.13 14.02
C ALA A 49 -3.10 -13.01 13.31
N TYR A 50 -2.11 -13.51 14.07
CA TYR A 50 -0.98 -14.29 13.53
C TYR A 50 -0.65 -15.53 14.38
N GLY A 51 -1.61 -16.02 15.17
CA GLY A 51 -1.41 -17.13 16.10
C GLY A 51 -2.09 -16.85 17.43
N THR A 52 -1.57 -17.41 18.51
CA THR A 52 -2.13 -17.28 19.86
C THR A 52 -1.28 -16.36 20.72
N ASP A 53 -0.83 -15.24 20.17
CA ASP A 53 0.04 -14.31 20.87
C ASP A 53 -0.72 -13.53 21.95
N GLU A 54 -0.11 -13.44 23.14
CA GLU A 54 -0.62 -12.68 24.27
C GLU A 54 -0.23 -11.21 24.11
N PHE A 55 -1.22 -10.33 23.94
CA PHE A 55 -0.96 -8.90 23.76
C PHE A 55 -0.92 -8.15 25.09
N ALA A 56 -1.75 -8.57 26.05
CA ALA A 56 -1.82 -7.97 27.37
C ALA A 56 -2.31 -8.96 28.43
N VAL A 57 -1.95 -8.71 29.69
CA VAL A 57 -2.68 -9.20 30.86
C VAL A 57 -3.56 -8.05 31.33
N VAL A 58 -4.85 -8.33 31.50
CA VAL A 58 -5.86 -7.38 31.96
C VAL A 58 -6.49 -7.91 33.24
N LYS A 59 -6.57 -7.07 34.27
CA LYS A 59 -7.29 -7.38 35.51
C LYS A 59 -8.59 -6.59 35.52
N LEU A 60 -9.72 -7.26 35.68
CA LEU A 60 -11.05 -6.67 35.75
C LEU A 60 -11.63 -6.87 37.16
N GLU A 61 -12.06 -5.79 37.79
CA GLU A 61 -12.55 -5.77 39.18
C GLU A 61 -13.82 -4.93 39.28
N GLU A 62 -14.77 -5.38 40.10
CA GLU A 62 -15.91 -4.55 40.50
C GLU A 62 -15.47 -3.50 41.53
N LYS A 63 -15.76 -2.23 41.25
CA LYS A 63 -15.63 -1.12 42.20
C LYS A 63 -16.87 -0.25 42.12
N ASP A 64 -17.53 -0.02 43.26
CA ASP A 64 -18.72 0.83 43.37
C ASP A 64 -19.85 0.45 42.37
N GLY A 65 -20.07 -0.86 42.18
CA GLY A 65 -21.11 -1.38 41.27
C GLY A 65 -20.78 -1.20 39.78
N LYS A 66 -19.54 -0.86 39.43
CA LYS A 66 -19.04 -0.72 38.05
C LYS A 66 -17.84 -1.61 37.82
N LEU A 67 -17.73 -2.14 36.61
CA LEU A 67 -16.51 -2.85 36.19
C LEU A 67 -15.39 -1.84 35.92
N THR A 68 -14.23 -2.08 36.52
CA THR A 68 -13.00 -1.31 36.31
C THR A 68 -11.87 -2.27 35.94
N GLY A 69 -10.73 -1.75 35.46
CA GLY A 69 -9.61 -2.62 35.14
C GLY A 69 -8.25 -1.97 35.21
N THR A 70 -7.22 -2.82 35.23
CA THR A 70 -5.80 -2.45 35.14
C THR A 70 -5.09 -3.37 34.13
N VAL A 71 -3.91 -2.96 33.67
CA VAL A 71 -3.09 -3.74 32.72
C VAL A 71 -1.76 -4.09 33.38
N PRO A 72 -1.67 -5.23 34.10
CA PRO A 72 -0.41 -5.65 34.74
C PRO A 72 0.77 -5.79 33.77
N SER A 73 0.52 -6.18 32.52
CA SER A 73 1.59 -6.40 31.54
C SER A 73 1.09 -6.27 30.10
N VAL A 74 1.96 -5.80 29.21
CA VAL A 74 1.72 -5.74 27.77
C VAL A 74 2.91 -6.26 26.98
N GLN A 75 2.62 -6.75 25.78
CA GLN A 75 3.64 -7.09 24.81
C GLN A 75 4.24 -5.82 24.19
N LYS A 76 5.40 -5.40 24.71
CA LYS A 76 6.03 -4.11 24.39
C LYS A 76 6.30 -3.87 22.91
N GLN A 77 6.66 -4.94 22.19
CA GLN A 77 6.93 -4.89 20.75
C GLN A 77 5.66 -4.62 19.91
N VAL A 78 4.48 -4.82 20.51
CA VAL A 78 3.18 -4.70 19.83
C VAL A 78 2.46 -3.42 20.27
N LEU A 79 2.35 -3.19 21.58
CA LEU A 79 1.56 -2.10 22.16
C LEU A 79 2.40 -0.93 22.73
N GLY A 80 3.72 -1.08 22.82
CA GLY A 80 4.62 -0.10 23.45
C GLY A 80 4.86 -0.36 24.95
N ASN A 81 5.59 0.55 25.60
CA ASN A 81 6.09 0.32 26.97
C ASN A 81 5.03 0.50 28.07
N ASP A 82 4.03 1.37 27.84
CA ASP A 82 3.02 1.74 28.82
C ASP A 82 1.65 1.74 28.14
N ALA A 83 0.74 0.87 28.60
CA ALA A 83 -0.64 0.85 28.14
C ALA A 83 -1.59 1.08 29.32
N GLU A 84 -2.47 2.07 29.17
CA GLU A 84 -3.57 2.30 30.07
C GLU A 84 -4.83 1.58 29.57
N ILE A 85 -5.69 1.15 30.50
CA ILE A 85 -7.00 0.60 30.14
C ILE A 85 -8.11 1.54 30.56
N ALA A 86 -9.03 1.79 29.63
CA ALA A 86 -10.32 2.39 29.90
C ALA A 86 -11.40 1.31 29.70
N VAL A 87 -12.02 0.85 30.78
CA VAL A 87 -13.11 -0.13 30.72
C VAL A 87 -14.42 0.62 30.48
N ASP A 88 -15.21 0.14 29.51
CA ASP A 88 -16.52 0.72 29.23
C ASP A 88 -17.49 0.39 30.37
N PRO A 89 -18.45 1.28 30.69
CA PRO A 89 -19.44 0.99 31.72
C PRO A 89 -20.22 -0.29 31.40
N ALA A 90 -20.07 -1.30 32.26
CA ALA A 90 -20.80 -2.56 32.21
C ALA A 90 -21.27 -2.95 33.60
N LYS A 91 -22.37 -3.73 33.68
CA LYS A 91 -22.79 -4.31 34.96
C LYS A 91 -21.81 -5.42 35.38
N PRO A 92 -21.47 -5.56 36.67
CA PRO A 92 -20.50 -6.55 37.14
C PRO A 92 -20.88 -8.02 36.84
N ASP A 93 -22.17 -8.32 36.73
CA ASP A 93 -22.73 -9.62 36.38
C ASP A 93 -22.93 -9.82 34.86
N SER A 94 -22.48 -8.88 34.04
CA SER A 94 -22.55 -8.96 32.59
C SER A 94 -21.64 -10.07 32.06
N ASP A 95 -22.15 -10.84 31.11
CA ASP A 95 -21.33 -11.73 30.28
C ASP A 95 -20.55 -10.95 29.22
N ALA A 96 -20.88 -9.69 28.96
CA ALA A 96 -20.20 -8.83 28.00
C ALA A 96 -19.18 -7.92 28.67
N VAL A 97 -18.03 -7.71 28.00
CA VAL A 97 -17.00 -6.76 28.41
C VAL A 97 -16.49 -6.00 27.19
N ALA A 98 -16.26 -4.70 27.36
CA ALA A 98 -15.55 -3.89 26.41
C ALA A 98 -14.55 -2.99 27.13
N PHE A 99 -13.37 -2.81 26.53
CA PHE A 99 -12.35 -1.92 27.05
C PHE A 99 -11.44 -1.42 25.94
N THR A 100 -10.77 -0.29 26.18
CA THR A 100 -9.80 0.31 25.28
C THR A 100 -8.43 0.32 25.95
N LEU A 101 -7.44 -0.24 25.27
CA LEU A 101 -6.02 -0.12 25.62
C LEU A 101 -5.43 1.09 24.90
N LYS A 102 -4.83 2.02 25.64
CA LYS A 102 -4.18 3.23 25.12
C LYS A 102 -2.69 3.14 25.38
N GLY A 103 -1.87 3.14 24.34
CA GLY A 103 -0.41 3.14 24.47
C GLY A 103 0.27 3.97 23.39
N GLN A 104 1.60 3.88 23.30
CA GLN A 104 2.39 4.60 22.29
C GLN A 104 1.98 4.23 20.85
N GLY A 105 1.46 3.02 20.64
CA GLY A 105 0.95 2.56 19.34
C GLY A 105 -0.47 3.05 18.98
N GLY A 106 -1.09 3.91 19.81
CA GLY A 106 -2.45 4.40 19.64
C GLY A 106 -3.45 3.73 20.59
N SER A 107 -4.74 3.81 20.23
CA SER A 107 -5.84 3.19 20.98
C SER A 107 -6.34 1.92 20.29
N SER A 108 -6.52 0.84 21.04
CA SER A 108 -7.00 -0.46 20.54
C SER A 108 -8.14 -0.95 21.42
N ARG A 109 -9.27 -1.31 20.82
CA ARG A 109 -10.50 -1.65 21.55
C ARG A 109 -10.76 -3.15 21.50
N PHE A 110 -11.06 -3.74 22.65
CA PHE A 110 -11.63 -5.07 22.77
C PHE A 110 -13.13 -4.98 23.06
N GLU A 111 -13.91 -5.84 22.44
CA GLU A 111 -15.31 -6.10 22.81
C GLU A 111 -15.61 -7.59 22.67
N GLY A 112 -16.17 -8.21 23.71
CA GLY A 112 -16.43 -9.65 23.71
C GLY A 112 -17.46 -10.09 24.73
N ARG A 113 -17.80 -11.40 24.66
CA ARG A 113 -18.75 -12.06 25.55
C ARG A 113 -18.22 -13.39 26.08
N LEU A 114 -18.50 -13.67 27.35
CA LEU A 114 -18.19 -14.92 28.02
C LEU A 114 -18.94 -16.07 27.36
N ALA A 115 -18.20 -17.00 26.78
CA ALA A 115 -18.76 -18.24 26.25
C ALA A 115 -19.11 -19.16 27.42
N LYS A 116 -20.37 -19.63 27.45
CA LYS A 116 -20.88 -20.52 28.50
C LYS A 116 -20.78 -22.00 28.13
N ASP A 117 -20.81 -22.29 26.83
CA ASP A 117 -20.88 -23.64 26.29
C ASP A 117 -19.78 -23.89 25.25
N GLY A 118 -19.56 -25.18 24.96
CA GLY A 118 -18.64 -25.62 23.92
C GLY A 118 -17.14 -25.52 24.29
N PRO A 119 -16.24 -25.73 23.31
CA PRO A 119 -14.80 -25.79 23.56
C PRO A 119 -14.18 -24.49 24.10
N ALA A 120 -14.89 -23.37 23.97
CA ALA A 120 -14.47 -22.06 24.47
C ALA A 120 -15.12 -21.69 25.81
N ALA A 121 -15.90 -22.58 26.44
CA ALA A 121 -16.56 -22.30 27.71
C ALA A 121 -15.57 -21.78 28.75
N GLY A 122 -15.93 -20.67 29.41
CA GLY A 122 -15.10 -19.97 30.39
C GLY A 122 -14.13 -18.94 29.80
N LYS A 123 -14.04 -18.81 28.47
CA LYS A 123 -13.30 -17.73 27.78
C LYS A 123 -14.24 -16.62 27.35
N VAL A 124 -13.75 -15.39 27.26
CA VAL A 124 -14.49 -14.30 26.61
C VAL A 124 -14.06 -14.27 25.14
N LEU A 125 -14.99 -14.52 24.22
CA LEU A 125 -14.72 -14.43 22.78
C LEU A 125 -15.14 -13.05 22.27
N GLY A 126 -14.31 -12.44 21.43
CA GLY A 126 -14.56 -11.07 20.99
C GLY A 126 -13.73 -10.62 19.82
N THR A 127 -13.79 -9.32 19.56
CA THR A 127 -13.01 -8.65 18.53
C THR A 127 -12.06 -7.67 19.18
N PHE A 128 -10.81 -7.64 18.70
CA PHE A 128 -9.82 -6.63 19.07
C PHE A 128 -9.43 -5.81 17.84
N ALA A 129 -9.58 -4.49 17.92
CA ALA A 129 -9.13 -3.57 16.88
C ALA A 129 -7.62 -3.32 17.04
N PHE A 130 -6.82 -3.77 16.08
CA PHE A 130 -5.37 -3.61 16.06
C PHE A 130 -4.95 -2.91 14.75
N ARG A 131 -4.28 -1.76 14.87
CA ARG A 131 -3.85 -0.92 13.74
C ARG A 131 -5.01 -0.56 12.79
N GLY A 132 -6.18 -0.27 13.37
CA GLY A 132 -7.39 0.10 12.62
C GLY A 132 -8.16 -1.09 12.04
N GLU A 133 -7.66 -2.31 12.17
CA GLU A 133 -8.29 -3.52 11.63
C GLU A 133 -8.86 -4.40 12.76
N PRO A 134 -10.08 -4.93 12.64
CA PRO A 134 -10.63 -5.87 13.61
C PRO A 134 -10.01 -7.26 13.41
N TYR A 135 -9.66 -7.92 14.52
CA TYR A 135 -9.21 -9.31 14.56
C TYR A 135 -9.99 -10.10 15.60
N PRO A 136 -10.17 -11.43 15.39
CA PRO A 136 -10.74 -12.27 16.42
C PRO A 136 -9.77 -12.28 17.60
N ALA A 137 -10.31 -12.19 18.80
CA ALA A 137 -9.55 -12.17 20.03
C ALA A 137 -10.31 -12.90 21.12
N LEU A 138 -9.60 -13.29 22.17
CA LEU A 138 -10.23 -13.88 23.33
C LEU A 138 -9.53 -13.48 24.63
N LEU A 139 -10.26 -13.59 25.72
CA LEU A 139 -9.73 -13.51 27.07
C LEU A 139 -9.66 -14.91 27.68
N GLU A 140 -8.46 -15.33 28.09
CA GLU A 140 -8.23 -16.58 28.84
C GLU A 140 -7.91 -16.25 30.29
N ARG A 141 -8.54 -16.94 31.24
CA ARG A 141 -8.22 -16.75 32.66
C ARG A 141 -6.76 -17.09 32.91
N THR A 142 -6.12 -16.31 33.78
CA THR A 142 -4.75 -16.60 34.22
C THR A 142 -4.49 -16.10 35.63
N THR A 143 -3.51 -16.70 36.28
CA THR A 143 -2.89 -16.20 37.52
C THR A 143 -1.61 -15.42 37.26
N SER A 144 -1.09 -15.45 36.02
CA SER A 144 0.11 -14.70 35.62
C SER A 144 -0.18 -13.20 35.57
N ASP A 145 0.74 -12.40 36.09
CA ASP A 145 0.76 -10.95 35.93
C ASP A 145 1.53 -10.50 34.67
N LYS A 146 2.13 -11.44 33.94
CA LYS A 146 2.96 -11.21 32.75
C LYS A 146 2.41 -11.89 31.51
N VAL A 147 2.58 -11.22 30.37
CA VAL A 147 2.41 -11.85 29.05
C VAL A 147 3.52 -12.89 28.82
N GLY A 148 3.16 -13.97 28.15
CA GLY A 148 4.10 -14.98 27.66
C GLY A 148 5.02 -14.43 26.56
N ALA A 149 6.13 -15.13 26.32
CA ALA A 149 6.99 -14.82 25.18
C ALA A 149 6.25 -15.13 23.86
N MET A 150 6.33 -14.22 22.89
CA MET A 150 5.83 -14.49 21.54
C MET A 150 6.57 -15.69 20.95
N SER A 151 5.82 -16.54 20.26
CA SER A 151 6.37 -17.75 19.64
C SER A 151 5.90 -17.86 18.20
N GLN A 152 6.72 -18.44 17.33
CA GLN A 152 6.31 -18.66 15.96
C GLN A 152 5.27 -19.78 15.89
N SER A 153 4.05 -19.44 15.52
CA SER A 153 2.96 -20.40 15.31
C SER A 153 3.30 -21.35 14.16
N ASP A 154 3.30 -22.66 14.43
CA ASP A 154 3.48 -23.70 13.39
C ASP A 154 2.36 -23.64 12.34
N MET A 155 1.16 -23.22 12.73
CA MET A 155 0.06 -22.95 11.80
C MET A 155 0.42 -21.80 10.84
N VAL A 156 1.06 -20.74 11.33
CA VAL A 156 1.50 -19.65 10.44
C VAL A 156 2.63 -20.09 9.53
N LYS A 157 3.56 -20.95 9.98
CA LYS A 157 4.57 -21.54 9.10
C LYS A 157 3.92 -22.38 7.99
N GLU A 158 2.91 -23.18 8.34
CA GLU A 158 2.13 -23.97 7.40
C GLU A 158 1.38 -23.09 6.39
N TYR A 159 0.75 -22.01 6.86
CA TYR A 159 0.13 -20.99 6.01
C TYR A 159 1.13 -20.39 5.02
N VAL A 160 2.29 -19.92 5.49
CA VAL A 160 3.31 -19.28 4.64
C VAL A 160 3.79 -20.27 3.57
N ALA A 161 4.04 -21.52 3.94
CA ALA A 161 4.45 -22.57 3.00
C ALA A 161 3.36 -22.87 1.93
N ALA A 162 2.09 -22.87 2.32
CA ALA A 162 0.98 -23.05 1.38
C ALA A 162 0.79 -21.81 0.47
N ALA A 163 0.84 -20.60 1.04
CA ALA A 163 0.60 -19.34 0.35
C ALA A 163 1.66 -19.01 -0.71
N GLN A 164 2.91 -19.46 -0.51
CA GLN A 164 4.02 -19.32 -1.46
C GLN A 164 3.97 -20.30 -2.65
N GLY A 165 3.02 -21.25 -2.65
CA GLY A 165 2.83 -22.19 -3.75
C GLY A 165 2.45 -21.46 -5.05
N ARG A 166 3.24 -21.69 -6.12
CA ARG A 166 3.00 -21.06 -7.45
C ARG A 166 1.85 -21.68 -8.22
N ASP A 167 1.60 -22.97 -8.05
CA ASP A 167 0.49 -23.67 -8.69
C ASP A 167 -0.81 -23.43 -7.91
N PRO A 168 -1.81 -22.75 -8.49
CA PRO A 168 -3.04 -22.38 -7.78
C PRO A 168 -3.83 -23.59 -7.24
N LYS A 169 -3.89 -24.69 -8.01
CA LYS A 169 -4.63 -25.90 -7.61
C LYS A 169 -4.00 -26.57 -6.41
N THR A 170 -2.68 -26.75 -6.43
CA THR A 170 -1.91 -27.30 -5.31
C THR A 170 -2.00 -26.39 -4.09
N LYS A 171 -1.90 -25.06 -4.28
CA LYS A 171 -2.07 -24.07 -3.20
C LYS A 171 -3.44 -24.23 -2.54
N VAL A 172 -4.53 -24.25 -3.31
CA VAL A 172 -5.88 -24.41 -2.76
C VAL A 172 -6.07 -25.75 -2.07
N ALA A 173 -5.54 -26.85 -2.63
CA ALA A 173 -5.61 -28.17 -1.99
C ALA A 173 -4.96 -28.19 -0.61
N LYS A 174 -3.73 -27.63 -0.49
CA LYS A 174 -3.02 -27.50 0.78
C LYS A 174 -3.77 -26.62 1.78
N LEU A 175 -4.28 -25.47 1.34
CA LEU A 175 -5.07 -24.58 2.20
C LEU A 175 -6.33 -25.28 2.72
N LYS A 176 -7.05 -26.03 1.88
CA LYS A 176 -8.22 -26.84 2.31
C LYS A 176 -7.84 -27.92 3.32
N GLU A 177 -6.69 -28.56 3.16
CA GLU A 177 -6.17 -29.56 4.10
C GLU A 177 -5.82 -28.91 5.46
N SER A 178 -5.11 -27.78 5.44
CA SER A 178 -4.77 -27.03 6.66
C SER A 178 -6.02 -26.53 7.40
N ILE A 179 -7.04 -26.04 6.68
CA ILE A 179 -8.32 -25.64 7.27
C ILE A 179 -8.97 -26.82 8.00
N ARG A 180 -8.99 -28.01 7.40
CA ARG A 180 -9.52 -29.22 8.04
C ARG A 180 -8.69 -29.65 9.25
N LYS A 181 -7.36 -29.62 9.13
CA LYS A 181 -6.42 -30.01 10.20
C LYS A 181 -6.54 -29.12 11.43
N HIS A 182 -6.81 -27.83 11.24
CA HIS A 182 -6.85 -26.82 12.30
C HIS A 182 -8.28 -26.31 12.56
N ALA A 183 -9.30 -27.10 12.24
CA ALA A 183 -10.71 -26.72 12.37
C ALA A 183 -11.04 -26.19 13.77
N GLY A 184 -11.79 -25.08 13.82
CA GLY A 184 -12.12 -24.39 15.07
C GLY A 184 -11.05 -23.42 15.56
N SER A 185 -9.90 -23.32 14.88
CA SER A 185 -8.93 -22.26 15.14
C SER A 185 -9.36 -20.95 14.49
N PRO A 186 -9.50 -19.84 15.24
CA PRO A 186 -9.82 -18.52 14.68
C PRO A 186 -8.69 -17.91 13.83
N THR A 187 -7.48 -18.45 13.90
CA THR A 187 -6.36 -18.06 13.03
C THR A 187 -6.54 -18.58 11.60
N LEU A 188 -7.52 -19.46 11.34
CA LEU A 188 -7.87 -19.96 10.00
C LEU A 188 -8.28 -18.86 9.01
N HIS A 189 -8.63 -17.67 9.50
CA HIS A 189 -8.99 -16.54 8.66
C HIS A 189 -7.90 -16.20 7.60
N LEU A 190 -6.62 -16.43 7.90
CA LEU A 190 -5.53 -16.28 6.93
C LEU A 190 -5.65 -17.27 5.76
N PHE A 191 -6.00 -18.52 6.07
CA PHE A 191 -6.13 -19.60 5.10
C PHE A 191 -7.35 -19.41 4.22
N TYR A 192 -8.49 -19.03 4.80
CA TYR A 192 -9.71 -18.74 4.07
C TYR A 192 -9.49 -17.60 3.06
N GLY A 193 -8.85 -16.50 3.47
CA GLY A 193 -8.51 -15.39 2.57
C GLY A 193 -7.64 -15.85 1.39
N ALA A 194 -6.52 -16.51 1.66
CA ALA A 194 -5.60 -16.97 0.62
C ALA A 194 -6.20 -18.05 -0.31
N LEU A 195 -7.16 -18.84 0.19
CA LEU A 195 -7.89 -19.82 -0.61
C LEU A 195 -8.82 -19.12 -1.59
N LEU A 196 -9.60 -18.15 -1.11
CA LEU A 196 -10.53 -17.38 -1.94
C LEU A 196 -9.80 -16.56 -3.01
N GLU A 197 -8.65 -15.95 -2.67
CA GLU A 197 -7.80 -15.24 -3.63
C GLU A 197 -7.27 -16.14 -4.76
N ALA A 198 -7.08 -17.45 -4.49
CA ALA A 198 -6.60 -18.41 -5.49
C ALA A 198 -7.74 -19.20 -6.16
N ALA A 199 -9.00 -18.93 -5.82
CA ALA A 199 -10.12 -19.78 -6.20
C ALA A 199 -10.38 -19.81 -7.71
N GLU A 200 -10.38 -18.65 -8.38
CA GLU A 200 -10.61 -18.57 -9.83
C GLU A 200 -9.48 -19.26 -10.60
N ASP A 201 -8.23 -18.93 -10.26
CA ASP A 201 -7.03 -19.51 -10.90
C ASP A 201 -6.94 -21.04 -10.70
N ALA A 202 -7.45 -21.54 -9.58
CA ALA A 202 -7.55 -22.97 -9.30
C ALA A 202 -8.78 -23.65 -9.96
N GLY A 203 -9.70 -22.86 -10.51
CA GLY A 203 -10.93 -23.35 -11.16
C GLY A 203 -11.98 -23.86 -10.19
N LEU A 204 -12.11 -23.28 -8.99
CA LEU A 204 -13.12 -23.67 -8.02
C LEU A 204 -14.54 -23.32 -8.52
N ALA A 205 -15.49 -24.21 -8.28
CA ALA A 205 -16.89 -23.97 -8.59
C ALA A 205 -17.47 -22.88 -7.67
N ALA A 206 -18.47 -22.14 -8.17
CA ALA A 206 -19.12 -21.07 -7.39
C ALA A 206 -19.75 -21.59 -6.09
N GLU A 207 -20.32 -22.79 -6.10
CA GLU A 207 -20.88 -23.42 -4.89
C GLU A 207 -19.80 -23.78 -3.86
N ASP A 208 -18.61 -24.22 -4.30
CA ASP A 208 -17.49 -24.48 -3.38
C ASP A 208 -17.04 -23.18 -2.71
N VAL A 209 -16.93 -22.10 -3.48
CA VAL A 209 -16.57 -20.77 -2.95
C VAL A 209 -17.62 -20.26 -1.99
N LYS A 210 -18.91 -20.43 -2.32
CA LYS A 210 -20.03 -20.09 -1.44
C LYS A 210 -19.96 -20.84 -0.12
N GLN A 211 -19.67 -22.15 -0.16
CA GLN A 211 -19.51 -22.96 1.03
C GLN A 211 -18.33 -22.48 1.89
N VAL A 212 -17.18 -22.17 1.28
CA VAL A 212 -16.01 -21.64 1.97
C VAL A 212 -16.34 -20.31 2.69
N VAL A 213 -17.05 -19.40 2.02
CA VAL A 213 -17.48 -18.12 2.64
C VAL A 213 -18.47 -18.35 3.78
N ALA A 214 -19.40 -19.30 3.62
CA ALA A 214 -20.37 -19.65 4.64
C ALA A 214 -19.70 -20.27 5.88
N ASP A 215 -18.74 -21.17 5.67
CA ASP A 215 -17.95 -21.79 6.75
C ASP A 215 -17.14 -20.75 7.51
N TRP A 216 -16.41 -19.88 6.79
CA TRP A 216 -15.64 -18.81 7.42
C TRP A 216 -16.53 -17.83 8.20
N SER A 217 -17.69 -17.47 7.65
CA SER A 217 -18.66 -16.59 8.33
C SER A 217 -19.20 -17.24 9.61
N ARG A 218 -19.54 -18.53 9.57
CA ARG A 218 -20.03 -19.29 10.74
C ARG A 218 -18.96 -19.38 11.83
N GLU A 219 -17.71 -19.64 11.45
CA GLU A 219 -16.59 -19.65 12.40
C GLU A 219 -16.30 -18.27 13.01
N ALA A 220 -16.71 -17.18 12.36
CA ALA A 220 -16.56 -15.83 12.85
C ALA A 220 -17.65 -15.41 13.88
N GLU A 221 -18.83 -16.04 13.85
CA GLU A 221 -19.98 -15.67 14.69
C GLU A 221 -19.66 -15.58 16.19
N PRO A 222 -18.90 -16.52 16.80
CA PRO A 222 -18.58 -16.46 18.23
C PRO A 222 -17.78 -15.23 18.66
N TYR A 223 -17.10 -14.55 17.72
CA TYR A 223 -16.24 -13.39 17.98
C TYR A 223 -16.95 -12.04 17.80
N GLY A 224 -18.24 -12.07 17.43
CA GLY A 224 -19.09 -10.90 17.36
C GLY A 224 -19.25 -10.30 15.96
N ALA A 225 -20.21 -9.38 15.83
CA ALA A 225 -20.65 -8.82 14.55
C ALA A 225 -19.54 -8.05 13.81
N ALA A 226 -18.66 -7.36 14.53
CA ALA A 226 -17.53 -6.64 13.94
C ALA A 226 -16.60 -7.58 13.17
N TRP A 227 -16.26 -8.73 13.75
CA TRP A 227 -15.44 -9.74 13.08
C TRP A 227 -16.16 -10.40 11.91
N VAL A 228 -17.44 -10.76 12.08
CA VAL A 228 -18.26 -11.31 10.98
C VAL A 228 -18.29 -10.35 9.78
N ASN A 229 -18.43 -9.05 10.01
CA ASN A 229 -18.42 -8.04 8.95
C ASN A 229 -17.04 -7.92 8.29
N SER A 230 -15.95 -7.97 9.06
CA SER A 230 -14.59 -8.03 8.51
C SER A 230 -14.37 -9.24 7.62
N VAL A 231 -14.85 -10.41 8.02
CA VAL A 231 -14.79 -11.64 7.22
C VAL A 231 -15.52 -11.49 5.89
N ARG A 232 -16.74 -10.92 5.90
CA ARG A 232 -17.49 -10.67 4.66
C ARG A 232 -16.80 -9.68 3.74
N GLN A 233 -16.23 -8.61 4.29
CA GLN A 233 -15.45 -7.64 3.52
C GLN A 233 -14.20 -8.28 2.89
N LYS A 234 -13.46 -9.10 3.66
CA LYS A 234 -12.28 -9.83 3.15
C LYS A 234 -12.67 -10.83 2.06
N ALA A 235 -13.74 -11.59 2.26
CA ALA A 235 -14.27 -12.50 1.26
C ALA A 235 -14.71 -11.75 -0.01
N LEU A 236 -15.48 -10.66 0.13
CA LEU A 236 -15.92 -9.81 -0.97
C LEU A 236 -14.73 -9.27 -1.76
N LYS A 237 -13.70 -8.77 -1.08
CA LYS A 237 -12.48 -8.27 -1.73
C LYS A 237 -11.78 -9.38 -2.53
N ALA A 238 -11.71 -10.59 -1.99
CA ALA A 238 -11.08 -11.73 -2.64
C ALA A 238 -11.84 -12.19 -3.89
N ILE A 239 -13.18 -12.16 -3.89
CA ILE A 239 -13.99 -12.73 -4.99
C ILE A 239 -14.65 -11.70 -5.91
N GLY A 240 -14.73 -10.43 -5.51
CA GLY A 240 -15.56 -9.41 -6.15
C GLY A 240 -15.12 -8.99 -7.55
N ALA A 241 -13.91 -9.38 -7.95
CA ALA A 241 -13.36 -9.14 -9.28
C ALA A 241 -13.62 -10.29 -10.27
N HIS A 242 -14.09 -11.45 -9.80
CA HIS A 242 -14.11 -12.70 -10.56
C HIS A 242 -15.51 -12.99 -11.09
N LYS A 243 -15.64 -13.09 -12.42
CA LYS A 243 -16.92 -13.32 -13.10
C LYS A 243 -17.64 -14.60 -12.62
N PRO A 244 -16.96 -15.74 -12.38
CA PRO A 244 -17.62 -16.95 -11.89
C PRO A 244 -18.33 -16.79 -10.53
N TYR A 245 -17.92 -15.82 -9.72
CA TYR A 245 -18.42 -15.61 -8.35
C TYR A 245 -19.28 -14.36 -8.22
N ALA A 246 -19.59 -13.69 -9.33
CA ALA A 246 -20.22 -12.37 -9.34
C ALA A 246 -21.56 -12.32 -8.59
N SER A 247 -22.42 -13.36 -8.71
CA SER A 247 -23.69 -13.42 -7.98
C SER A 247 -23.50 -13.45 -6.47
N LEU A 248 -22.56 -14.25 -5.97
CA LEU A 248 -22.22 -14.32 -4.54
C LEU A 248 -21.58 -13.00 -4.07
N ALA A 249 -20.71 -12.40 -4.88
CA ALA A 249 -20.11 -11.12 -4.58
C ALA A 249 -21.16 -10.01 -4.44
N VAL A 250 -22.21 -9.99 -5.29
CA VAL A 250 -23.33 -9.05 -5.14
C VAL A 250 -24.04 -9.25 -3.80
N GLU A 251 -24.37 -10.49 -3.43
CA GLU A 251 -25.05 -10.79 -2.17
C GLU A 251 -24.22 -10.33 -0.96
N LEU A 252 -22.92 -10.62 -0.95
CA LEU A 252 -22.01 -10.17 0.09
C LEU A 252 -21.91 -8.64 0.15
N ALA A 253 -21.75 -7.98 -1.00
CA ALA A 253 -21.61 -6.53 -1.08
C ALA A 253 -22.88 -5.82 -0.60
N GLN A 254 -24.08 -6.28 -0.99
CA GLN A 254 -25.34 -5.73 -0.49
C GLN A 254 -25.48 -5.90 1.03
N LYS A 255 -25.06 -7.06 1.56
CA LYS A 255 -25.10 -7.32 3.01
C LYS A 255 -24.14 -6.42 3.77
N VAL A 256 -22.90 -6.29 3.29
CA VAL A 256 -21.91 -5.38 3.89
C VAL A 256 -22.41 -3.94 3.79
N ASP A 257 -22.91 -3.50 2.64
CA ASP A 257 -23.43 -2.14 2.44
C ASP A 257 -24.57 -1.79 3.40
N LYS A 258 -25.52 -2.72 3.57
CA LYS A 258 -26.65 -2.55 4.49
C LYS A 258 -26.24 -2.53 5.96
N GLU A 259 -25.24 -3.31 6.32
CA GLU A 259 -24.78 -3.47 7.72
C GLU A 259 -23.65 -2.50 8.09
N MET A 260 -23.18 -1.66 7.16
CA MET A 260 -22.27 -0.57 7.48
C MET A 260 -22.94 0.42 8.44
N GLY A 261 -22.44 0.46 9.68
CA GLY A 261 -22.94 1.38 10.70
C GLY A 261 -22.68 2.85 10.35
N GLU A 262 -23.28 3.76 11.12
CA GLU A 262 -23.09 5.21 10.96
C GLU A 262 -21.61 5.63 11.07
N THR A 263 -20.81 4.86 11.84
CA THR A 263 -19.39 5.10 12.07
C THR A 263 -18.48 4.72 10.89
N ALA A 264 -19.00 4.06 9.84
CA ALA A 264 -18.20 3.70 8.67
C ALA A 264 -17.72 4.95 7.92
N THR A 265 -16.43 5.02 7.60
CA THR A 265 -15.84 6.19 6.92
C THR A 265 -16.34 6.32 5.49
N LEU A 266 -16.13 7.50 4.91
CA LEU A 266 -16.50 7.75 3.52
C LEU A 266 -15.73 6.82 2.56
N GLU A 267 -14.46 6.53 2.85
CA GLU A 267 -13.60 5.61 2.11
C GLU A 267 -14.12 4.17 2.18
N GLU A 268 -14.52 3.70 3.36
CA GLU A 268 -15.08 2.35 3.55
C GLU A 268 -16.37 2.19 2.74
N ARG A 269 -17.25 3.20 2.80
CA ARG A 269 -18.49 3.22 2.03
C ARG A 269 -18.22 3.20 0.52
N ALA A 270 -17.31 4.05 0.04
CA ALA A 270 -16.94 4.11 -1.37
C ALA A 270 -16.37 2.77 -1.85
N ALA A 271 -15.48 2.15 -1.07
CA ALA A 271 -14.88 0.86 -1.42
C ALA A 271 -15.92 -0.26 -1.55
N VAL A 272 -16.86 -0.37 -0.61
CA VAL A 272 -17.90 -1.42 -0.66
C VAL A 272 -18.87 -1.17 -1.82
N VAL A 273 -19.32 0.07 -2.00
CA VAL A 273 -20.27 0.42 -3.08
C VAL A 273 -19.62 0.25 -4.46
N GLY A 274 -18.34 0.59 -4.61
CA GLY A 274 -17.58 0.33 -5.83
C GLY A 274 -17.45 -1.16 -6.14
N LEU A 275 -17.19 -1.99 -5.13
CA LEU A 275 -17.19 -3.46 -5.29
C LEU A 275 -18.58 -3.99 -5.65
N LEU A 276 -19.66 -3.44 -5.08
CA LEU A 276 -21.04 -3.78 -5.45
C LEU A 276 -21.32 -3.47 -6.93
N ALA A 277 -20.95 -2.27 -7.40
CA ALA A 277 -21.14 -1.86 -8.79
C ALA A 277 -20.41 -2.82 -9.76
N ARG A 278 -19.15 -3.15 -9.46
CA ARG A 278 -18.35 -4.09 -10.25
C ARG A 278 -18.96 -5.49 -10.24
N ALA A 279 -19.28 -6.04 -9.07
CA ALA A 279 -19.86 -7.37 -8.95
C ALA A 279 -21.21 -7.48 -9.67
N ALA A 280 -22.07 -6.45 -9.54
CA ALA A 280 -23.36 -6.40 -10.22
C ALA A 280 -23.22 -6.32 -11.74
N THR A 281 -22.23 -5.57 -12.23
CA THR A 281 -21.89 -5.53 -13.66
C THR A 281 -21.47 -6.90 -14.17
N LEU A 282 -20.55 -7.57 -13.47
CA LEU A 282 -20.09 -8.92 -13.84
C LEU A 282 -21.22 -9.97 -13.78
N ALA A 283 -22.16 -9.80 -12.86
CA ALA A 283 -23.33 -10.66 -12.69
C ALA A 283 -24.48 -10.37 -13.68
N GLY A 284 -24.36 -9.32 -14.52
CA GLY A 284 -25.42 -8.90 -15.43
C GLY A 284 -26.65 -8.29 -14.75
N LYS A 285 -26.53 -7.82 -13.50
CA LYS A 285 -27.61 -7.20 -12.73
C LYS A 285 -27.63 -5.69 -12.97
N ALA A 286 -28.11 -5.28 -14.14
CA ALA A 286 -28.00 -3.92 -14.65
C ALA A 286 -28.53 -2.82 -13.71
N ASP A 287 -29.70 -3.03 -13.09
CA ASP A 287 -30.29 -2.03 -12.19
C ASP A 287 -29.44 -1.79 -10.93
N ILE A 288 -28.97 -2.88 -10.30
CA ILE A 288 -28.08 -2.82 -9.13
C ILE A 288 -26.73 -2.19 -9.52
N ALA A 289 -26.19 -2.57 -10.69
CA ALA A 289 -24.93 -2.03 -11.17
C ALA A 289 -25.01 -0.51 -11.37
N LYS A 290 -26.11 -0.03 -11.97
CA LYS A 290 -26.33 1.40 -12.20
C LYS A 290 -26.51 2.17 -10.89
N GLU A 291 -27.39 1.71 -10.00
CA GLU A 291 -27.61 2.36 -8.71
C GLU A 291 -26.31 2.45 -7.88
N ALA A 292 -25.58 1.33 -7.79
CA ALA A 292 -24.31 1.29 -7.06
C ALA A 292 -23.24 2.15 -7.72
N ALA A 293 -23.17 2.21 -9.06
CA ALA A 293 -22.24 3.08 -9.77
C ALA A 293 -22.52 4.57 -9.50
N ASP A 294 -23.78 4.99 -9.55
CA ASP A 294 -24.19 6.37 -9.26
C ASP A 294 -23.85 6.76 -7.81
N ARG A 295 -24.13 5.86 -6.86
CA ARG A 295 -23.75 6.04 -5.45
C ARG A 295 -22.23 6.10 -5.27
N SER A 296 -21.49 5.19 -5.92
CA SER A 296 -20.02 5.16 -5.88
C SER A 296 -19.45 6.47 -6.41
N ALA A 297 -19.93 6.96 -7.56
CA ALA A 297 -19.46 8.21 -8.15
C ALA A 297 -19.66 9.40 -7.21
N LYS A 298 -20.80 9.47 -6.50
CA LYS A 298 -21.04 10.51 -5.50
C LYS A 298 -20.07 10.43 -4.33
N LEU A 299 -19.83 9.24 -3.79
CA LEU A 299 -18.90 9.04 -2.66
C LEU A 299 -17.46 9.38 -3.09
N GLU A 300 -17.06 8.96 -4.29
CA GLU A 300 -15.76 9.26 -4.87
C GLU A 300 -15.54 10.76 -5.09
N ALA A 301 -16.56 11.50 -5.56
CA ALA A 301 -16.50 12.95 -5.69
C ALA A 301 -16.35 13.66 -4.33
N GLN A 302 -17.03 13.17 -3.29
CA GLN A 302 -16.87 13.69 -1.93
C GLN A 302 -15.44 13.44 -1.40
N LEU A 303 -14.89 12.26 -1.65
CA LEU A 303 -13.50 11.93 -1.28
C LEU A 303 -12.49 12.80 -2.03
N ASP A 304 -12.73 13.09 -3.31
CA ASP A 304 -11.90 14.00 -4.09
C ASP A 304 -11.92 15.42 -3.53
N GLU A 305 -13.11 15.91 -3.17
CA GLU A 305 -13.27 17.22 -2.53
C GLU A 305 -12.55 17.28 -1.17
N GLU A 306 -12.68 16.24 -0.35
CA GLU A 306 -11.96 16.15 0.92
C GLU A 306 -10.44 16.07 0.73
N TYR A 307 -9.98 15.36 -0.28
CA TYR A 307 -8.56 15.23 -0.60
C TYR A 307 -7.95 16.58 -0.95
N HIS A 308 -8.56 17.34 -1.87
CA HIS A 308 -8.07 18.67 -2.25
C HIS A 308 -8.04 19.67 -1.09
N LYS A 309 -8.88 19.47 -0.07
CA LYS A 309 -8.87 20.31 1.15
C LYS A 309 -7.77 19.92 2.15
N LYS A 310 -7.35 18.65 2.15
CA LYS A 310 -6.50 18.06 3.19
C LYS A 310 -5.09 17.71 2.71
N VAL A 311 -4.85 17.69 1.40
CA VAL A 311 -3.56 17.31 0.81
C VAL A 311 -3.02 18.49 -0.02
N PRO A 312 -1.81 18.99 0.27
CA PRO A 312 -0.90 18.53 1.32
C PRO A 312 -1.42 18.80 2.76
N PRO A 313 -1.06 17.96 3.76
CA PRO A 313 -1.52 18.12 5.15
C PRO A 313 -0.73 19.21 5.92
N PHE A 314 -0.05 20.08 5.21
CA PHE A 314 0.76 21.18 5.72
C PHE A 314 0.56 22.41 4.84
N LYS A 315 0.92 23.59 5.36
CA LYS A 315 0.79 24.85 4.62
C LYS A 315 2.07 25.15 3.85
N THR A 316 1.94 25.46 2.58
CA THR A 316 3.03 26.04 1.79
C THR A 316 3.01 27.55 1.88
N GLN A 317 4.15 28.18 1.57
CA GLN A 317 4.29 29.62 1.50
C GLN A 317 4.98 29.97 0.20
N PRO A 318 4.54 31.00 -0.53
CA PRO A 318 5.21 31.42 -1.75
C PRO A 318 6.70 31.69 -1.51
N PHE A 319 7.53 31.27 -2.46
CA PHE A 319 8.95 31.59 -2.46
C PHE A 319 9.17 33.11 -2.41
N GLN A 320 10.04 33.56 -1.50
CA GLN A 320 10.27 34.99 -1.23
C GLN A 320 11.17 35.66 -2.27
N GLY A 321 11.67 34.89 -3.24
CA GLY A 321 12.63 35.35 -4.25
C GLY A 321 14.06 34.99 -3.88
N ARG A 322 14.91 35.06 -4.90
CA ARG A 322 16.35 34.76 -4.80
C ARG A 322 17.08 35.83 -4.00
N LYS A 323 18.16 35.44 -3.32
CA LYS A 323 19.05 36.35 -2.60
C LYS A 323 19.96 37.10 -3.57
N ASP A 324 20.47 36.41 -4.60
CA ASP A 324 21.23 37.04 -5.69
C ASP A 324 20.29 37.49 -6.81
N GLY A 325 20.21 38.80 -7.05
CA GLY A 325 19.42 39.38 -8.15
C GLY A 325 19.92 39.01 -9.55
N LYS A 326 21.12 38.42 -9.68
CA LYS A 326 21.67 37.91 -10.95
C LYS A 326 21.38 36.43 -11.18
N ALA A 327 20.94 35.70 -10.16
CA ALA A 327 20.63 34.30 -10.28
C ALA A 327 19.39 34.10 -11.16
N ASP A 328 19.49 33.18 -12.11
CA ASP A 328 18.47 32.92 -13.14
C ASP A 328 18.26 31.42 -13.42
N ARG A 329 18.79 30.54 -12.55
CA ARG A 329 18.60 29.09 -12.68
C ARG A 329 17.16 28.70 -12.36
N VAL A 330 16.62 27.80 -13.18
CA VAL A 330 15.39 27.04 -12.92
C VAL A 330 15.80 25.67 -12.38
N VAL A 331 15.07 25.17 -11.39
CA VAL A 331 15.26 23.82 -10.85
C VAL A 331 14.26 22.88 -11.50
N LEU A 332 14.76 21.91 -12.26
CA LEU A 332 13.96 20.79 -12.75
C LEU A 332 14.12 19.61 -11.79
N MET A 333 13.01 19.17 -11.19
CA MET A 333 12.95 17.99 -10.34
C MET A 333 12.30 16.84 -11.10
N GLU A 334 13.02 15.73 -11.20
CA GLU A 334 12.50 14.46 -11.72
C GLU A 334 12.25 13.51 -10.54
N LEU A 335 11.00 13.09 -10.37
CA LEU A 335 10.55 12.15 -9.33
C LEU A 335 10.14 10.83 -9.98
N PHE A 336 10.88 9.76 -9.70
CA PHE A 336 10.46 8.40 -10.03
C PHE A 336 9.61 7.84 -8.90
N THR A 337 8.35 7.51 -9.20
CA THR A 337 7.32 7.16 -8.20
C THR A 337 6.49 5.95 -8.67
N GLY A 338 5.46 5.60 -7.90
CA GLY A 338 4.45 4.64 -8.33
C GLY A 338 3.15 4.75 -7.52
N ALA A 339 2.01 4.65 -8.18
CA ALA A 339 0.69 4.61 -7.57
C ALA A 339 0.50 3.38 -6.67
N GLN A 340 1.30 2.33 -6.86
CA GLN A 340 1.30 1.14 -6.00
C GLN A 340 2.35 1.18 -4.89
N CYS A 341 3.06 2.30 -4.69
CA CYS A 341 4.19 2.44 -3.77
C CYS A 341 3.79 3.21 -2.50
N PRO A 342 3.45 2.55 -1.37
CA PRO A 342 3.16 3.22 -0.12
C PRO A 342 4.25 4.18 0.41
N PRO A 343 5.55 3.87 0.32
CA PRO A 343 6.56 4.84 0.77
C PRO A 343 6.72 6.04 -0.16
N CYS A 344 6.15 6.03 -1.37
CA CYS A 344 6.24 7.16 -2.29
C CYS A 344 5.40 8.36 -1.83
N VAL A 345 4.34 8.11 -1.05
CA VAL A 345 3.33 9.10 -0.62
C VAL A 345 3.95 10.40 -0.10
N ALA A 346 4.92 10.33 0.83
CA ALA A 346 5.53 11.54 1.38
C ALA A 346 6.28 12.36 0.32
N ALA A 347 6.92 11.71 -0.65
CA ALA A 347 7.67 12.37 -1.72
C ALA A 347 6.73 12.98 -2.77
N ASP A 348 5.67 12.28 -3.17
CA ASP A 348 4.66 12.80 -4.09
C ASP A 348 3.96 14.04 -3.51
N VAL A 349 3.57 14.00 -2.24
CA VAL A 349 2.88 15.13 -1.58
C VAL A 349 3.84 16.29 -1.30
N ALA A 350 5.11 16.00 -1.01
CA ALA A 350 6.14 17.03 -0.91
C ALA A 350 6.39 17.72 -2.26
N PHE A 351 6.42 16.95 -3.35
CA PHE A 351 6.50 17.44 -4.72
C PHE A 351 5.33 18.37 -5.05
N ASP A 352 4.10 17.99 -4.71
CA ASP A 352 2.91 18.84 -4.86
C ASP A 352 3.06 20.15 -4.06
N GLY A 353 3.63 20.07 -2.86
CA GLY A 353 3.97 21.25 -2.06
C GLY A 353 4.90 22.21 -2.80
N LEU A 354 5.94 21.73 -3.50
CA LEU A 354 6.84 22.58 -4.28
C LEU A 354 6.12 23.27 -5.44
N LEU A 355 5.23 22.57 -6.14
CA LEU A 355 4.44 23.15 -7.23
C LEU A 355 3.57 24.31 -6.78
N THR A 356 3.07 24.28 -5.54
CA THR A 356 2.32 25.42 -4.96
C THR A 356 3.22 26.54 -4.44
N THR A 357 4.48 26.23 -4.15
CA THR A 357 5.45 27.14 -3.50
C THR A 357 6.16 28.04 -4.52
N TYR A 358 6.51 27.48 -5.67
CA TYR A 358 7.36 28.11 -6.67
C TYR A 358 6.59 28.35 -7.97
N LYS A 359 6.99 29.38 -8.72
CA LYS A 359 6.48 29.60 -10.08
C LYS A 359 7.13 28.64 -11.07
N PRO A 360 6.50 28.36 -12.23
CA PRO A 360 7.12 27.56 -13.30
C PRO A 360 8.45 28.10 -13.84
N THR A 361 8.74 29.39 -13.61
CA THR A 361 10.02 30.04 -13.95
C THR A 361 11.12 29.83 -12.88
N GLU A 362 10.80 29.09 -11.81
CA GLU A 362 11.68 28.82 -10.67
C GLU A 362 11.82 27.30 -10.50
N PHE A 363 10.70 26.58 -10.48
CA PHE A 363 10.66 25.14 -10.30
C PHE A 363 9.78 24.48 -11.37
N ILE A 364 10.25 23.35 -11.89
CA ILE A 364 9.49 22.48 -12.78
C ILE A 364 9.58 21.07 -12.21
N GLY A 365 8.44 20.40 -12.05
CA GLY A 365 8.37 19.02 -11.59
C GLY A 365 8.00 18.07 -12.73
N LEU A 366 8.58 16.87 -12.74
CA LEU A 366 8.22 15.76 -13.62
C LEU A 366 8.05 14.48 -12.79
N GLN A 367 6.90 13.80 -12.91
CA GLN A 367 6.69 12.48 -12.33
C GLN A 367 6.84 11.38 -13.38
N TYR A 368 7.73 10.43 -13.11
CA TYR A 368 7.93 9.20 -13.86
C TYR A 368 7.36 8.03 -13.06
N HIS A 369 6.20 7.55 -13.47
CA HIS A 369 5.60 6.38 -12.85
C HIS A 369 6.28 5.10 -13.33
N LEU A 370 6.59 4.21 -12.39
CA LEU A 370 7.23 2.92 -12.66
C LEU A 370 6.38 1.77 -12.11
N HIS A 371 6.53 0.58 -12.70
CA HIS A 371 5.91 -0.66 -12.21
C HIS A 371 6.58 -1.21 -10.92
N ILE A 372 6.81 -0.35 -9.92
CA ILE A 372 7.49 -0.65 -8.66
C ILE A 372 6.64 -0.14 -7.49
N PRO A 373 6.24 -1.01 -6.53
CA PRO A 373 6.52 -2.45 -6.41
C PRO A 373 5.56 -3.35 -7.22
N GLY A 374 4.64 -2.77 -7.98
CA GLY A 374 3.68 -3.52 -8.77
C GLY A 374 3.18 -2.76 -9.99
N PRO A 375 2.28 -3.37 -10.77
CA PRO A 375 1.79 -2.81 -12.01
C PRO A 375 1.13 -1.46 -11.74
N ASP A 376 1.61 -0.45 -12.43
CA ASP A 376 1.18 0.94 -12.31
C ASP A 376 0.69 1.42 -13.67
N PRO A 377 -0.59 1.79 -13.82
CA PRO A 377 -1.15 2.14 -15.12
C PRO A 377 -0.78 3.55 -15.60
N LEU A 378 -0.02 4.32 -14.81
CA LEU A 378 0.54 5.60 -15.22
C LEU A 378 1.95 5.46 -15.84
N THR A 379 2.51 4.24 -15.85
CA THR A 379 3.80 3.96 -16.50
C THR A 379 3.66 3.89 -18.02
N ASN A 380 4.69 4.34 -18.74
CA ASN A 380 4.87 4.19 -20.19
C ASN A 380 6.31 3.79 -20.53
N GLU A 381 6.57 3.48 -21.79
CA GLU A 381 7.91 3.08 -22.28
C GLU A 381 8.98 4.14 -22.00
N ASP A 382 8.65 5.42 -22.13
CA ASP A 382 9.59 6.50 -21.89
C ASP A 382 9.97 6.70 -20.43
N SER A 383 9.05 6.43 -19.50
CA SER A 383 9.36 6.44 -18.06
C SER A 383 10.36 5.32 -17.73
N ILE A 384 10.23 4.16 -18.37
CA ILE A 384 11.19 3.06 -18.25
C ILE A 384 12.53 3.42 -18.90
N ALA A 385 12.53 4.02 -20.09
CA ALA A 385 13.76 4.47 -20.75
C ALA A 385 14.47 5.57 -19.93
N ARG A 386 13.71 6.49 -19.32
CA ARG A 386 14.26 7.52 -18.44
C ARG A 386 14.83 6.94 -17.14
N GLN A 387 14.22 5.89 -16.59
CA GLN A 387 14.83 5.10 -15.50
C GLN A 387 16.17 4.49 -15.95
N GLN A 388 16.23 3.90 -17.15
CA GLN A 388 17.45 3.28 -17.69
C GLN A 388 18.58 4.31 -17.90
N TYR A 389 18.25 5.53 -18.33
CA TYR A 389 19.20 6.65 -18.44
C TYR A 389 19.91 6.95 -17.11
N TYR A 390 19.16 6.96 -16.00
CA TYR A 390 19.75 7.14 -14.67
C TYR A 390 20.40 5.87 -14.11
N GLY A 391 20.01 4.69 -14.59
CA GLY A 391 20.63 3.41 -14.30
C GLY A 391 20.62 3.09 -12.81
N THR A 392 21.78 2.77 -12.24
CA THR A 392 21.91 2.35 -10.83
C THR A 392 21.59 3.43 -9.80
N GLU A 393 21.35 4.67 -10.24
CA GLU A 393 20.88 5.76 -9.37
C GLU A 393 19.37 5.62 -9.08
N VAL A 394 18.61 4.92 -9.91
CA VAL A 394 17.20 4.56 -9.65
C VAL A 394 17.13 3.10 -9.18
N ARG A 395 17.35 2.88 -7.88
CA ARG A 395 17.31 1.54 -7.27
C ARG A 395 15.90 1.10 -6.84
N GLY A 396 14.96 2.02 -6.85
CA GLY A 396 13.58 1.81 -6.42
C GLY A 396 12.80 3.13 -6.43
N THR A 397 11.58 3.09 -5.92
CA THR A 397 10.72 4.27 -5.80
C THR A 397 10.45 4.56 -4.30
N PRO A 398 10.41 5.83 -3.87
CA PRO A 398 10.67 7.03 -4.67
C PRO A 398 12.19 7.30 -4.87
N SER A 399 12.58 7.76 -6.06
CA SER A 399 13.92 8.30 -6.36
C SER A 399 13.81 9.70 -6.95
N THR A 400 14.67 10.62 -6.55
CA THR A 400 14.56 12.05 -6.89
C THR A 400 15.86 12.61 -7.44
N PHE A 401 15.73 13.44 -8.48
CA PHE A 401 16.84 14.13 -9.11
C PHE A 401 16.55 15.61 -9.21
N PHE A 402 17.46 16.45 -8.75
CA PHE A 402 17.36 17.90 -8.86
C PHE A 402 18.43 18.38 -9.84
N ASN A 403 17.98 18.96 -10.96
CA ASN A 403 18.83 19.30 -12.10
C ASN A 403 19.75 18.15 -12.53
N GLY A 404 19.21 16.93 -12.51
CA GLY A 404 19.87 15.71 -12.97
C GLY A 404 20.81 15.03 -11.96
N HIS A 405 20.88 15.52 -10.73
CA HIS A 405 21.66 14.89 -9.66
C HIS A 405 20.75 14.23 -8.62
N SER A 406 21.03 12.97 -8.29
CA SER A 406 20.30 12.22 -7.27
C SER A 406 20.49 12.83 -5.88
N GLN A 407 19.42 13.35 -5.28
CA GLN A 407 19.44 13.97 -3.93
C GLN A 407 18.10 13.76 -3.23
N ALA A 408 18.10 13.67 -1.89
CA ALA A 408 16.89 13.57 -1.05
C ALA A 408 15.93 12.41 -1.39
N GLY A 409 16.46 11.29 -1.91
CA GLY A 409 15.66 10.10 -2.22
C GLY A 409 14.95 9.49 -1.00
N GLY A 410 14.14 8.46 -1.27
CA GLY A 410 13.31 7.85 -0.23
C GLY A 410 12.07 8.68 0.12
N GLY A 411 11.18 8.09 0.91
CA GLY A 411 9.91 8.71 1.25
C GLY A 411 9.37 8.19 2.58
N GLY A 412 8.06 8.03 2.67
CA GLY A 412 7.38 7.64 3.89
C GLY A 412 5.87 7.75 3.76
N PRO A 413 5.14 7.46 4.85
CA PRO A 413 3.69 7.69 4.90
C PRO A 413 3.35 9.18 4.81
N MET A 414 2.08 9.50 4.52
CA MET A 414 1.53 10.86 4.40
C MET A 414 2.00 11.82 5.51
N GLY A 415 2.05 11.38 6.77
CA GLY A 415 2.47 12.22 7.90
C GLY A 415 3.94 12.69 7.86
N TYR A 416 4.77 12.13 6.98
CA TYR A 416 6.18 12.53 6.83
C TYR A 416 6.38 13.55 5.69
N SER A 417 5.31 13.88 4.97
CA SER A 417 5.35 14.75 3.78
C SER A 417 5.87 16.16 4.07
N GLU A 418 5.55 16.77 5.20
CA GLU A 418 6.04 18.12 5.55
C GLU A 418 7.57 18.14 5.73
N GLY A 419 8.12 17.13 6.42
CA GLY A 419 9.57 16.99 6.58
C GLY A 419 10.28 16.80 5.24
N LYS A 420 9.71 15.96 4.37
CA LYS A 420 10.23 15.72 3.02
C LYS A 420 10.11 16.97 2.12
N TYR A 421 9.02 17.73 2.25
CA TYR A 421 8.84 19.03 1.59
C TYR A 421 9.90 20.04 2.00
N ASN A 422 10.20 20.16 3.30
CA ASN A 422 11.24 21.07 3.78
C ASN A 422 12.64 20.67 3.27
N GLU A 423 12.96 19.38 3.23
CA GLU A 423 14.20 18.86 2.64
C GLU A 423 14.31 19.25 1.16
N PHE A 424 13.26 19.03 0.37
CA PHE A 424 13.25 19.42 -1.03
C PHE A 424 13.35 20.94 -1.22
N LYS A 425 12.61 21.70 -0.41
CA LYS A 425 12.61 23.17 -0.43
C LYS A 425 14.03 23.71 -0.23
N GLU A 426 14.78 23.20 0.74
CA GLU A 426 16.16 23.62 0.98
C GLU A 426 17.05 23.36 -0.24
N ILE A 427 16.92 22.20 -0.89
CA ILE A 427 17.67 21.87 -2.11
C ILE A 427 17.30 22.83 -3.25
N VAL A 428 16.00 23.06 -3.47
CA VAL A 428 15.50 23.95 -4.52
C VAL A 428 16.03 25.36 -4.31
N GLU A 429 15.87 25.95 -3.11
CA GLU A 429 16.33 27.31 -2.82
C GLU A 429 17.85 27.45 -2.98
N ASN A 430 18.62 26.46 -2.53
CA ASN A 430 20.07 26.46 -2.72
C ASN A 430 20.46 26.44 -4.20
N GLN A 431 19.75 25.67 -5.03
CA GLN A 431 20.05 25.60 -6.46
C GLN A 431 19.56 26.83 -7.23
N LEU A 432 18.46 27.46 -6.80
CA LEU A 432 17.90 28.67 -7.44
C LEU A 432 18.86 29.86 -7.46
N GLU A 433 19.81 29.93 -6.52
CA GLU A 433 20.85 30.97 -6.46
C GLU A 433 21.93 30.82 -7.56
N GLY A 434 21.84 29.80 -8.40
CA GLY A 434 22.75 29.59 -9.52
C GLY A 434 22.40 30.42 -10.77
N ALA A 435 23.33 30.42 -11.72
CA ALA A 435 23.06 30.85 -13.10
C ALA A 435 22.64 29.66 -13.97
N ARG A 436 21.83 29.93 -15.01
CA ARG A 436 21.51 28.96 -16.06
C ARG A 436 22.70 28.77 -16.99
N GLY A 437 22.93 27.51 -17.36
CA GLY A 437 23.93 27.09 -18.36
C GLY A 437 23.42 27.17 -19.80
N ALA A 438 22.10 27.19 -20.03
CA ALA A 438 21.48 27.29 -21.34
C ALA A 438 20.19 28.14 -21.30
N SER A 439 19.88 28.80 -22.42
CA SER A 439 18.60 29.48 -22.66
C SER A 439 17.74 28.67 -23.64
N ILE A 440 16.45 28.55 -23.36
CA ILE A 440 15.50 27.79 -24.18
C ILE A 440 14.33 28.70 -24.53
N LYS A 441 13.92 28.70 -25.80
CA LYS A 441 12.61 29.19 -26.24
C LYS A 441 11.74 27.99 -26.56
N LEU A 442 10.49 27.99 -26.09
CA LEU A 442 9.56 26.88 -26.25
C LEU A 442 8.17 27.39 -26.60
N SER A 443 7.52 26.74 -27.56
CA SER A 443 6.10 26.89 -27.87
C SER A 443 5.44 25.53 -28.05
N ALA A 444 4.20 25.41 -27.59
CA ALA A 444 3.38 24.22 -27.77
C ALA A 444 1.92 24.62 -28.01
N ASP A 445 1.38 24.26 -29.18
CA ASP A 445 0.02 24.61 -29.60
C ASP A 445 -0.70 23.36 -30.12
N ARG A 446 -1.91 23.12 -29.61
CA ARG A 446 -2.76 21.99 -29.99
C ARG A 446 -3.83 22.42 -30.99
N ILE A 447 -3.87 21.72 -32.14
CA ILE A 447 -4.91 21.85 -33.17
C ILE A 447 -5.54 20.47 -33.34
N GLY A 448 -6.78 20.31 -32.87
CA GLY A 448 -7.43 19.00 -32.80
C GLY A 448 -6.60 18.02 -31.95
N ASP A 449 -6.19 16.91 -32.53
CA ASP A 449 -5.36 15.89 -31.88
C ASP A 449 -3.85 16.06 -32.11
N VAL A 450 -3.43 17.14 -32.78
CA VAL A 450 -2.00 17.38 -33.05
C VAL A 450 -1.47 18.47 -32.14
N VAL A 451 -0.46 18.14 -31.35
CA VAL A 451 0.35 19.10 -30.60
C VAL A 451 1.59 19.46 -31.41
N ASN A 452 1.68 20.73 -31.81
CA ASN A 452 2.83 21.28 -32.51
C ASN A 452 3.80 21.85 -31.47
N ILE A 453 5.02 21.30 -31.42
CA ILE A 453 6.04 21.68 -30.45
C ILE A 453 7.25 22.24 -31.19
N ALA A 454 7.74 23.40 -30.77
CA ALA A 454 8.99 23.95 -31.25
C ALA A 454 9.86 24.42 -30.08
N ALA A 455 11.10 23.95 -30.05
CA ALA A 455 12.07 24.30 -29.02
C ALA A 455 13.40 24.71 -29.66
N GLU A 456 13.96 25.83 -29.20
CA GLU A 456 15.27 26.33 -29.59
C GLU A 456 16.13 26.50 -28.34
N ALA A 457 17.32 25.90 -28.31
CA ALA A 457 18.26 26.01 -27.20
C ALA A 457 19.54 26.71 -27.63
N THR A 458 20.14 27.48 -26.72
CA THR A 458 21.46 28.10 -26.88
C THR A 458 22.25 27.95 -25.59
N LEU A 459 23.47 27.42 -25.68
CA LEU A 459 24.37 27.25 -24.55
C LEU A 459 25.01 28.59 -24.16
N SER A 460 25.17 28.82 -22.87
CA SER A 460 25.93 29.96 -22.37
C SER A 460 27.42 29.75 -22.68
N LYS A 461 28.16 30.82 -22.99
CA LYS A 461 29.62 30.77 -23.23
C LYS A 461 30.43 30.21 -22.04
N LYS A 462 29.85 30.16 -20.84
CA LYS A 462 30.44 29.61 -19.61
C LYS A 462 30.14 28.12 -19.38
N SER A 463 29.34 27.48 -20.24
CA SER A 463 28.97 26.06 -20.10
C SER A 463 30.10 25.08 -20.42
N GLY A 464 31.25 25.55 -20.94
CA GLY A 464 32.46 24.75 -21.15
C GLY A 464 33.29 24.48 -19.89
N ALA A 465 32.68 24.55 -18.69
CA ALA A 465 33.34 24.02 -17.50
C ALA A 465 33.43 22.49 -17.65
N PRO A 466 34.62 21.88 -17.42
CA PRO A 466 34.78 20.43 -17.54
C PRO A 466 33.73 19.69 -16.71
N ALA A 467 33.20 18.58 -17.23
CA ALA A 467 32.26 17.72 -16.53
C ALA A 467 32.79 17.38 -15.13
N GLU A 468 31.92 17.40 -14.12
CA GLU A 468 32.31 17.14 -12.73
C GLU A 468 32.81 15.68 -12.54
N LYS A 469 32.49 14.78 -13.49
CA LYS A 469 33.01 13.41 -13.57
C LYS A 469 34.22 13.34 -14.50
N LYS A 470 35.32 12.81 -13.96
CA LYS A 470 36.49 12.36 -14.72
C LYS A 470 36.16 11.04 -15.43
N ASP A 471 36.63 10.86 -16.65
CA ASP A 471 36.55 9.60 -17.38
C ASP A 471 37.49 8.53 -16.76
N GLN A 472 37.52 7.34 -17.36
CA GLN A 472 38.32 6.21 -16.86
C GLN A 472 39.84 6.50 -16.85
N ASP A 473 40.28 7.53 -17.58
CA ASP A 473 41.67 7.95 -17.71
C ASP A 473 42.02 9.15 -16.82
N GLY A 474 41.05 9.70 -16.07
CA GLY A 474 41.24 10.82 -15.15
C GLY A 474 41.09 12.20 -15.78
N ASP A 475 40.72 12.28 -17.06
CA ASP A 475 40.43 13.51 -17.79
C ASP A 475 38.97 13.92 -17.62
N ALA A 476 38.65 15.20 -17.73
CA ALA A 476 37.27 15.65 -17.65
C ALA A 476 36.44 15.10 -18.82
N ALA A 477 35.32 14.42 -18.52
CA ALA A 477 34.46 13.91 -19.57
C ALA A 477 34.03 15.06 -20.50
N LYS A 478 34.15 14.84 -21.82
CA LYS A 478 33.72 15.84 -22.80
C LYS A 478 32.21 16.08 -22.66
N SER A 479 31.84 17.34 -22.51
CA SER A 479 30.44 17.80 -22.47
C SER A 479 29.64 17.26 -23.66
N LYS A 480 28.45 16.73 -23.39
CA LYS A 480 27.50 16.14 -24.36
C LYS A 480 26.09 16.70 -24.11
N PRO A 481 25.86 18.00 -24.37
CA PRO A 481 24.57 18.62 -24.09
C PRO A 481 23.51 18.18 -25.10
N ARG A 482 22.34 17.78 -24.57
CA ARG A 482 21.16 17.34 -25.32
C ARG A 482 19.95 18.19 -24.96
N LEU A 483 19.23 18.69 -25.95
CA LEU A 483 17.90 19.29 -25.80
C LEU A 483 16.84 18.18 -25.82
N ARG A 484 16.12 18.01 -24.71
CA ARG A 484 15.03 17.02 -24.53
C ARG A 484 13.70 17.73 -24.34
N LEU A 485 12.63 17.06 -24.77
CA LEU A 485 11.24 17.49 -24.59
C LEU A 485 10.50 16.41 -23.82
N ALA A 486 9.68 16.79 -22.84
CA ALA A 486 8.77 15.91 -22.13
C ALA A 486 7.35 16.50 -22.22
N LEU A 487 6.39 15.68 -22.65
CA LEU A 487 4.97 16.00 -22.55
C LEU A 487 4.45 15.52 -21.19
N THR A 488 3.80 16.40 -20.44
CA THR A 488 3.19 16.06 -19.15
C THR A 488 1.69 16.26 -19.18
N GLU A 489 0.99 15.45 -18.39
CA GLU A 489 -0.38 15.69 -17.97
C GLU A 489 -0.36 16.22 -16.54
N GLU A 490 -0.90 17.42 -16.34
CA GLU A 490 -0.70 18.19 -15.10
C GLU A 490 -1.35 17.54 -13.88
N ALA A 491 -2.48 16.87 -14.04
CA ALA A 491 -3.15 16.13 -12.98
C ALA A 491 -3.87 14.89 -13.54
N ILE A 492 -3.53 13.70 -13.04
CA ILE A 492 -4.22 12.47 -13.34
C ILE A 492 -4.88 11.93 -12.08
N ARG A 493 -6.19 11.70 -12.14
CA ARG A 493 -6.92 11.05 -11.06
C ARG A 493 -6.77 9.54 -11.15
N TYR A 494 -6.05 8.94 -10.22
CA TYR A 494 -5.94 7.49 -10.09
C TYR A 494 -5.66 7.08 -8.65
N VAL A 495 -6.51 6.20 -8.09
CA VAL A 495 -6.35 5.71 -6.72
C VAL A 495 -5.64 4.36 -6.73
N GLY A 496 -4.34 4.38 -6.45
CA GLY A 496 -3.53 3.18 -6.38
C GLY A 496 -3.43 2.56 -4.98
N GLY A 497 -2.53 1.59 -4.82
CA GLY A 497 -2.21 0.97 -3.53
C GLY A 497 -1.61 1.95 -2.51
N ASN A 498 -1.01 3.05 -2.96
CA ASN A 498 -0.48 4.12 -2.11
C ASN A 498 -1.56 5.06 -1.54
N LYS A 499 -2.81 4.96 -2.02
CA LYS A 499 -3.98 5.75 -1.60
C LYS A 499 -3.96 7.24 -1.95
N LEU A 500 -2.97 7.71 -2.70
CA LEU A 500 -3.08 9.03 -3.35
C LEU A 500 -4.19 8.99 -4.38
N ARG A 501 -4.87 10.12 -4.56
CA ARG A 501 -6.00 10.23 -5.50
C ARG A 501 -5.63 10.96 -6.78
N TYR A 502 -4.61 11.81 -6.71
CA TYR A 502 -4.12 12.63 -7.81
C TYR A 502 -2.60 12.50 -7.91
N HIS A 503 -2.12 12.45 -9.14
CA HIS A 503 -0.71 12.43 -9.52
C HIS A 503 -0.44 13.60 -10.45
N HIS A 504 0.63 14.36 -10.24
CA HIS A 504 0.84 15.65 -10.89
C HIS A 504 2.07 15.67 -11.81
N HIS A 505 1.96 16.38 -12.92
CA HIS A 505 2.98 16.45 -13.97
C HIS A 505 3.52 15.08 -14.40
N VAL A 506 2.60 14.13 -14.62
CA VAL A 506 2.94 12.77 -15.06
C VAL A 506 3.43 12.84 -16.50
N VAL A 507 4.67 12.37 -16.74
CA VAL A 507 5.25 12.36 -18.08
C VAL A 507 4.56 11.31 -18.94
N ARG A 508 3.99 11.73 -20.07
CA ARG A 508 3.25 10.89 -21.02
C ARG A 508 4.09 10.47 -22.22
N ASP A 509 5.07 11.27 -22.61
CA ASP A 509 5.89 11.07 -23.82
C ASP A 509 7.16 11.94 -23.78
N PHE A 510 8.19 11.57 -24.55
CA PHE A 510 9.32 12.42 -24.93
C PHE A 510 9.29 12.75 -26.43
N PRO A 511 8.60 13.84 -26.83
CA PRO A 511 8.53 14.24 -28.24
C PRO A 511 9.92 14.44 -28.86
N GLY A 512 10.22 13.70 -29.93
CA GLY A 512 11.55 13.71 -30.55
C GLY A 512 12.56 12.71 -29.94
N GLY A 513 12.11 11.86 -29.02
CA GLY A 513 12.85 10.75 -28.43
C GLY A 513 13.59 11.11 -27.13
N VAL A 514 13.69 10.13 -26.22
CA VAL A 514 14.33 10.25 -24.90
C VAL A 514 15.81 10.66 -24.95
N GLU A 515 16.51 10.35 -26.04
CA GLU A 515 17.91 10.73 -26.27
C GLU A 515 18.10 12.25 -26.48
N GLY A 516 17.04 12.95 -26.88
CA GLY A 516 17.07 14.37 -27.21
C GLY A 516 17.93 14.70 -28.44
N LYS A 517 18.02 15.99 -28.76
CA LYS A 517 18.81 16.55 -29.86
C LYS A 517 20.17 17.02 -29.38
N ASP A 518 21.24 16.65 -30.09
CA ASP A 518 22.58 17.19 -29.85
C ASP A 518 22.62 18.71 -30.04
N VAL A 519 23.16 19.44 -29.04
CA VAL A 519 23.39 20.90 -29.11
C VAL A 519 24.84 21.27 -28.79
N SER A 520 25.77 20.32 -28.92
CA SER A 520 27.20 20.51 -28.65
C SER A 520 27.87 21.57 -29.55
N SER A 521 27.26 21.92 -30.68
CA SER A 521 27.64 23.07 -31.52
C SER A 521 27.35 24.45 -30.89
N GLY A 522 26.73 24.50 -29.71
CA GLY A 522 26.39 25.75 -29.00
C GLY A 522 24.93 26.16 -29.11
N SER A 523 24.19 25.65 -30.10
CA SER A 523 22.75 25.84 -30.25
C SER A 523 22.11 24.70 -31.04
N GLY A 524 20.78 24.57 -30.94
CA GLY A 524 20.01 23.65 -31.77
C GLY A 524 18.50 23.85 -31.66
N GLU A 525 17.77 23.27 -32.61
CA GLU A 525 16.32 23.40 -32.74
C GLU A 525 15.68 22.02 -32.91
N VAL A 526 14.49 21.85 -32.33
CA VAL A 526 13.62 20.68 -32.47
C VAL A 526 12.20 21.15 -32.81
N LYS A 527 11.61 20.55 -33.85
CA LYS A 527 10.19 20.72 -34.20
C LYS A 527 9.53 19.36 -34.30
N VAL A 528 8.46 19.15 -33.55
CA VAL A 528 7.73 17.88 -33.50
C VAL A 528 6.25 18.16 -33.66
N LYS A 529 5.56 17.29 -34.40
CA LYS A 529 4.11 17.20 -34.44
C LYS A 529 3.71 15.88 -33.79
N LEU A 530 3.18 15.96 -32.58
CA LEU A 530 2.74 14.80 -31.83
C LEU A 530 1.24 14.58 -32.06
N ASN A 531 0.85 13.38 -32.47
CA ASN A 531 -0.56 12.99 -32.59
C ASN A 531 -1.01 12.30 -31.30
N LEU A 532 -1.97 12.89 -30.60
CA LEU A 532 -2.49 12.39 -29.33
C LEU A 532 -3.26 11.07 -29.48
N ALA A 533 -3.94 10.84 -30.61
CA ALA A 533 -4.63 9.57 -30.84
C ALA A 533 -3.63 8.42 -31.00
N ASP A 534 -2.50 8.69 -31.66
CA ASP A 534 -1.42 7.71 -31.80
C ASP A 534 -0.74 7.44 -30.45
N LEU A 535 -0.41 8.49 -29.68
CA LEU A 535 0.15 8.35 -28.34
C LEU A 535 -0.78 7.58 -27.39
N LYS A 536 -2.10 7.84 -27.45
CA LYS A 536 -3.08 7.09 -26.65
C LYS A 536 -2.98 5.59 -26.94
N ARG A 537 -2.98 5.23 -28.22
CA ARG A 537 -2.88 3.84 -28.67
C ARG A 537 -1.57 3.19 -28.22
N GLU A 538 -0.45 3.89 -28.33
CA GLU A 538 0.86 3.39 -27.88
C GLU A 538 0.89 3.10 -26.37
N ILE A 539 0.35 4.01 -25.55
CA ILE A 539 0.24 3.82 -24.10
C ILE A 539 -0.69 2.64 -23.79
N GLU A 540 -1.85 2.55 -24.43
CA GLU A 540 -2.79 1.43 -24.23
C GLU A 540 -2.19 0.08 -24.64
N GLU A 541 -1.44 0.03 -25.74
CA GLU A 541 -0.71 -1.15 -26.18
C GLU A 541 0.38 -1.57 -25.19
N TYR A 542 1.16 -0.62 -24.67
CA TYR A 542 2.14 -0.88 -23.62
C TYR A 542 1.48 -1.47 -22.37
N LEU A 543 0.43 -0.83 -21.86
CA LEU A 543 -0.28 -1.28 -20.67
C LEU A 543 -0.91 -2.66 -20.87
N SER A 544 -1.47 -2.94 -22.05
CA SER A 544 -2.01 -4.26 -22.42
C SER A 544 -0.93 -5.35 -22.39
N LYS A 545 0.29 -5.07 -22.87
CA LYS A 545 1.42 -5.99 -22.77
C LYS A 545 1.83 -6.22 -21.30
N SER A 546 1.93 -5.16 -20.50
CA SER A 546 2.27 -5.26 -19.07
C SER A 546 1.25 -6.08 -18.27
N ALA A 547 -0.05 -5.91 -18.56
CA ALA A 547 -1.14 -6.64 -17.91
C ALA A 547 -1.04 -8.17 -18.10
N LYS A 548 -0.46 -8.63 -19.21
CA LYS A 548 -0.25 -10.08 -19.48
C LYS A 548 0.80 -10.70 -18.55
N THR A 549 1.77 -9.91 -18.09
CA THR A 549 2.82 -10.37 -17.17
C THR A 549 2.32 -10.33 -15.73
N ARG A 550 1.67 -9.22 -15.34
CA ARG A 550 1.06 -9.07 -14.03
C ARG A 550 -0.15 -8.15 -14.15
N PRO A 551 -1.37 -8.63 -13.83
CA PRO A 551 -2.58 -7.82 -13.95
C PRO A 551 -2.55 -6.57 -13.06
N PHE A 552 -3.17 -5.49 -13.55
CA PHE A 552 -3.37 -4.28 -12.74
C PHE A 552 -4.39 -4.55 -11.63
N PRO A 553 -4.15 -4.04 -10.40
CA PRO A 553 -5.04 -4.29 -9.27
C PRO A 553 -6.38 -3.56 -9.38
N ASN A 554 -6.40 -2.42 -10.09
CA ASN A 554 -7.57 -1.58 -10.31
C ASN A 554 -7.78 -1.38 -11.83
N PRO A 555 -8.99 -0.98 -12.27
CA PRO A 555 -9.23 -0.55 -13.65
C PRO A 555 -8.22 0.51 -14.09
N LEU A 556 -7.88 0.51 -15.39
CA LEU A 556 -7.02 1.54 -15.95
C LEU A 556 -7.71 2.91 -15.86
N PRO A 557 -6.98 4.00 -15.55
CA PRO A 557 -7.50 5.34 -15.69
C PRO A 557 -7.74 5.65 -17.17
N GLU A 558 -8.67 6.57 -17.44
CA GLU A 558 -8.83 7.08 -18.80
C GLU A 558 -7.59 7.89 -19.22
N VAL A 559 -7.14 7.70 -20.45
CA VAL A 559 -6.13 8.54 -21.08
C VAL A 559 -6.84 9.68 -21.81
N GLU A 560 -6.99 10.80 -21.12
CA GLU A 560 -7.78 11.94 -21.59
C GLU A 560 -6.93 13.02 -22.27
N PHE A 561 -5.66 13.17 -21.87
CA PHE A 561 -4.75 14.21 -22.37
C PHE A 561 -5.35 15.61 -22.22
N LYS A 562 -5.88 15.87 -21.02
CA LYS A 562 -6.33 17.20 -20.59
C LYS A 562 -5.19 17.92 -19.90
N ASP A 563 -5.22 19.24 -19.91
CA ASP A 563 -4.26 20.09 -19.20
C ASP A 563 -2.81 19.63 -19.43
N LEU A 564 -2.39 19.65 -20.70
CA LEU A 564 -1.05 19.23 -21.09
C LEU A 564 -0.05 20.39 -20.94
N SER A 565 1.19 20.05 -20.58
CA SER A 565 2.34 20.95 -20.69
C SER A 565 3.47 20.28 -21.45
N VAL A 566 4.35 21.09 -22.02
CA VAL A 566 5.64 20.62 -22.56
C VAL A 566 6.75 21.24 -21.74
N VAL A 567 7.65 20.38 -21.27
CA VAL A 567 8.91 20.78 -20.62
C VAL A 567 10.05 20.54 -21.59
N ALA A 568 10.79 21.59 -21.92
CA ALA A 568 12.04 21.50 -22.65
C ALA A 568 13.21 21.73 -21.71
N PHE A 569 14.22 20.87 -21.75
CA PHE A 569 15.41 21.01 -20.94
C PHE A 569 16.67 20.61 -21.68
N VAL A 570 17.77 21.30 -21.38
CA VAL A 570 19.10 20.95 -21.87
C VAL A 570 19.84 20.23 -20.75
N GLN A 571 20.27 18.99 -21.01
CA GLN A 571 21.00 18.17 -20.05
C GLN A 571 22.31 17.70 -20.68
N ASP A 572 23.40 17.80 -19.93
CA ASP A 572 24.70 17.28 -20.34
C ASP A 572 24.80 15.80 -19.97
N ASP A 573 24.91 14.92 -20.96
CA ASP A 573 25.00 13.47 -20.71
C ASP A 573 26.35 13.01 -20.15
N ALA A 574 27.35 13.90 -20.10
CA ALA A 574 28.64 13.59 -19.48
C ALA A 574 28.53 13.44 -17.95
N ASP A 575 27.75 14.30 -17.30
CA ASP A 575 27.57 14.32 -15.84
C ASP A 575 26.09 14.35 -15.39
N LYS A 576 25.16 14.30 -16.35
CA LYS A 576 23.71 14.36 -16.21
C LYS A 576 23.19 15.72 -15.75
N LYS A 577 24.02 16.76 -15.68
CA LYS A 577 23.61 18.08 -15.19
C LYS A 577 22.62 18.75 -16.13
N ILE A 578 21.54 19.27 -15.57
CA ILE A 578 20.56 20.07 -16.32
C ILE A 578 21.02 21.53 -16.35
N LEU A 579 21.29 22.03 -17.56
CA LEU A 579 21.85 23.35 -17.82
C LEU A 579 20.76 24.42 -17.93
N GLY A 580 19.53 24.04 -18.26
CA GLY A 580 18.39 24.95 -18.30
C GLY A 580 17.12 24.18 -18.62
N ALA A 581 15.98 24.69 -18.15
CA ALA A 581 14.66 24.11 -18.39
C ALA A 581 13.62 25.22 -18.52
N VAL A 582 12.60 24.98 -19.34
CA VAL A 582 11.42 25.84 -19.53
C VAL A 582 10.19 24.93 -19.67
N SER A 583 9.09 25.30 -19.01
CA SER A 583 7.79 24.67 -19.19
C SER A 583 6.80 25.66 -19.81
N VAL A 584 5.98 25.18 -20.74
CA VAL A 584 4.83 25.94 -21.25
C VAL A 584 3.58 25.04 -21.29
N PRO A 585 2.39 25.57 -20.95
CA PRO A 585 1.15 24.86 -21.18
C PRO A 585 0.92 24.71 -22.69
N VAL A 586 0.34 23.58 -23.09
CA VAL A 586 -0.11 23.35 -24.46
C VAL A 586 -1.37 24.18 -24.70
N LYS A 587 -1.26 25.22 -25.53
CA LYS A 587 -2.39 26.12 -25.80
C LYS A 587 -3.31 25.50 -26.83
N LEU A 588 -4.61 25.51 -26.56
CA LEU A 588 -5.61 25.20 -27.59
C LEU A 588 -5.61 26.34 -28.61
N ALA A 589 -5.25 26.02 -29.85
CA ALA A 589 -5.39 26.91 -30.97
C ALA A 589 -6.75 26.67 -31.62
N ASN A 590 -7.54 27.74 -31.81
CA ASN A 590 -8.75 27.65 -32.63
C ASN A 590 -8.31 27.41 -34.08
N PRO A 591 -8.94 26.45 -34.78
CA PRO A 591 -8.56 26.07 -36.15
C PRO A 591 -8.70 27.20 -37.17
#